data_AF-A0AA96UIU5-F1
#
_entry.id   AF-A0AA96UIU5-F1
#
_cell.length_a   1.000
_cell.length_b   1.000
_cell.length_c   1.000
_cell.angle_alpha   90.00
_cell.angle_beta   90.00
_cell.angle_gamma   90.00
#
_symmetry.space_group_name_H-M   'P 1'
#
loop_
_entity.id
_entity.type
_entity.pdbx_description
1 polymer ?
#
loop_
_entity_poly.entity_id
_entity_poly.type
_entity_poly.pdbx_seq_one_letter_code
_entity_poly.pdbx_strand_id
1 'polypeptide(L)'
;MMRIPDSAAALASAEEFCERRFPGWESMNCYLVIHPEITIEGAYVVSYLAREGRLGGAFPVVVDVETGACRFVDGIAEYRELKNRSRS
;
A
#
# COMPACT_ATOMS: atom_id res chain seq x y z
N MET A 1 -16.51 -10.95 16.46
CA MET A 1 -16.64 -9.88 15.44
C MET A 1 -15.25 -9.29 15.28
N MET A 2 -14.45 -9.83 14.34
CA MET A 2 -13.09 -9.36 14.09
C MET A 2 -13.17 -7.90 13.61
N ARG A 3 -12.47 -6.99 14.30
CA ARG A 3 -12.29 -5.62 13.83
C ARG A 3 -11.35 -5.70 12.65
N ILE A 4 -11.88 -5.49 11.45
CA ILE A 4 -11.04 -5.08 10.31
C ILE A 4 -10.33 -3.81 10.82
N PRO A 5 -8.98 -3.75 10.86
CA PRO A 5 -8.28 -2.53 11.22
C PRO A 5 -8.80 -1.43 10.33
N ASP A 6 -9.08 -0.29 10.97
CA ASP A 6 -9.46 0.91 10.27
C ASP A 6 -8.43 1.20 9.18
N SER A 7 -8.88 1.57 7.99
CA SER A 7 -8.07 2.14 6.91
C SER A 7 -6.96 3.07 7.42
N ALA A 8 -7.21 3.86 8.47
CA ALA A 8 -6.20 4.70 9.10
C ALA A 8 -5.00 3.91 9.68
N ALA A 9 -5.23 2.77 10.33
CA ALA A 9 -4.17 1.91 10.88
C ALA A 9 -3.36 1.23 9.78
N ALA A 10 -4.00 0.86 8.66
CA ALA A 10 -3.30 0.31 7.50
C ALA A 10 -2.39 1.35 6.84
N LEU A 11 -2.84 2.60 6.73
CA LEU A 11 -2.02 3.72 6.25
C LEU A 11 -0.80 3.95 7.15
N ALA A 12 -1.00 3.99 8.48
CA ALA A 12 0.09 4.17 9.43
C ALA A 12 1.13 3.04 9.34
N SER A 13 0.67 1.78 9.20
CA SER A 13 1.57 0.62 9.05
C SER A 13 2.38 0.71 7.75
N ALA A 14 1.73 1.12 6.64
CA ALA A 14 2.40 1.33 5.37
C ALA A 14 3.40 2.50 5.43
N GLU A 15 3.09 3.57 6.17
CA GLU A 15 3.99 4.72 6.36
C GLU A 15 5.25 4.32 7.11
N GLU A 16 5.10 3.68 8.27
CA GLU A 16 6.24 3.18 9.06
C GLU A 16 7.10 2.20 8.25
N PHE A 17 6.44 1.31 7.50
CA PHE A 17 7.14 0.38 6.61
C PHE A 17 7.97 1.11 5.55
N CYS A 18 7.41 2.14 4.92
CA CYS A 18 8.10 2.92 3.90
C CYS A 18 9.26 3.75 4.48
N GLU A 19 9.06 4.42 5.61
CA GLU A 19 10.10 5.18 6.32
C GLU A 19 11.33 4.34 6.63
N ARG A 20 11.11 3.10 7.07
CA ARG A 20 12.18 2.16 7.39
C ARG A 20 12.91 1.62 6.16
N ARG A 21 12.22 1.53 5.02
CA ARG A 21 12.74 0.90 3.79
C ARG A 21 13.39 1.90 2.85
N PHE A 22 12.96 3.17 2.87
CA PHE A 22 13.45 4.22 1.98
C PHE A 22 14.14 5.33 2.79
N PRO A 23 15.48 5.36 2.81
CA PRO A 23 16.22 6.50 3.32
C PRO A 23 15.77 7.79 2.61
N GLY A 24 15.33 8.80 3.37
CA GLY A 24 14.83 10.05 2.82
C GLY A 24 13.35 10.04 2.43
N TRP A 25 12.56 9.09 2.93
CA TRP A 25 11.09 9.04 2.76
C TRP A 25 10.41 10.40 2.97
N GLU A 26 10.69 11.09 4.07
CA GLU A 26 10.13 12.43 4.36
C GLU A 26 10.48 13.47 3.30
N SER A 27 11.65 13.35 2.68
CA SER A 27 12.12 14.25 1.61
C SER A 27 11.48 13.96 0.25
N MET A 28 10.81 12.80 0.08
CA MET A 28 10.14 12.45 -1.17
C MET A 28 8.85 13.25 -1.43
N ASN A 29 8.37 14.01 -0.44
CA ASN A 29 7.18 14.85 -0.54
C ASN A 29 5.99 14.06 -1.12
N CYS A 30 5.72 12.88 -0.57
CA CYS A 30 4.70 11.95 -1.03
C CYS A 30 3.55 11.81 -0.02
N TYR A 31 2.46 11.16 -0.44
CA TYR A 31 1.33 10.84 0.42
C TYR A 31 0.81 9.43 0.10
N LEU A 32 0.28 8.76 1.11
CA LEU A 32 -0.27 7.42 0.99
C LEU A 32 -1.75 7.43 0.61
N VAL A 33 -2.16 6.49 -0.23
CA VAL A 33 -3.54 6.31 -0.69
C VAL A 33 -3.90 4.84 -0.66
N ILE A 34 -5.01 4.50 0.00
CA ILE A 34 -5.61 3.17 -0.10
C ILE A 34 -6.36 3.07 -1.43
N HIS A 35 -6.23 1.92 -2.08
CA HIS A 35 -7.02 1.53 -3.24
C HIS A 35 -8.17 0.61 -2.81
N PRO A 36 -9.33 1.14 -2.40
CA PRO A 36 -10.49 0.30 -2.04
C PRO A 36 -10.99 -0.51 -3.23
N GLU A 37 -10.69 -0.07 -4.45
CA GLU A 37 -10.99 -0.78 -5.69
C GLU A 37 -10.00 -1.91 -6.00
N ILE A 38 -9.02 -2.21 -5.13
CA ILE A 38 -8.12 -3.36 -5.26
C ILE A 38 -8.37 -4.32 -4.09
N THR A 39 -9.16 -5.35 -4.35
CA THR A 39 -9.60 -6.32 -3.34
C THR A 39 -8.58 -7.43 -3.19
N ILE A 40 -7.95 -7.50 -2.01
CA ILE A 40 -7.19 -8.65 -1.54
C ILE A 40 -7.91 -9.14 -0.29
N GLU A 41 -8.27 -10.42 -0.27
CA GLU A 41 -8.86 -11.01 0.93
C GLU A 41 -7.89 -10.85 2.10
N GLY A 42 -8.34 -10.15 3.14
CA GLY A 42 -7.53 -9.92 4.33
C GLY A 42 -6.38 -8.91 4.16
N ALA A 43 -6.35 -8.08 3.11
CA ALA A 43 -5.31 -7.05 2.99
C ALA A 43 -5.80 -5.74 2.34
N TYR A 44 -5.16 -4.64 2.74
CA TYR A 44 -5.26 -3.35 2.05
C TYR A 44 -4.12 -3.19 1.04
N VAL A 45 -4.40 -2.52 -0.07
CA VAL A 45 -3.38 -2.09 -1.04
C VAL A 45 -3.20 -0.58 -0.93
N VAL A 46 -1.99 -0.16 -0.61
CA VAL A 46 -1.62 1.23 -0.39
C VAL A 46 -0.59 1.64 -1.42
N SER A 47 -0.86 2.70 -2.18
CA SER A 47 0.16 3.33 -3.02
C SER A 47 0.66 4.61 -2.38
N TYR A 48 1.88 5.01 -2.73
CA TYR A 48 2.43 6.30 -2.36
C TYR A 48 2.61 7.15 -3.61
N LEU A 49 2.09 8.38 -3.56
CA LEU A 49 2.03 9.32 -4.67
C LEU A 49 2.88 10.53 -4.32
N ALA A 50 3.84 10.90 -5.17
CA ALA A 50 4.54 12.17 -5.00
C ALA A 50 3.57 13.33 -5.26
N ARG A 51 3.69 14.40 -4.48
CA ARG A 51 2.86 15.60 -4.66
C ARG A 51 3.19 16.34 -5.96
N GLU A 52 4.42 16.24 -6.44
CA GLU A 52 4.91 16.98 -7.63
C GLU A 52 5.05 16.10 -8.89
N GLY A 53 4.59 14.85 -8.87
CA GLY A 53 4.66 13.98 -10.05
C GLY A 53 4.46 12.49 -9.76
N ARG A 54 4.80 11.64 -10.73
CA ARG A 54 4.80 10.18 -10.54
C ARG A 54 6.15 9.73 -9.99
N LEU A 55 6.16 9.04 -8.85
CA LEU A 55 7.32 8.24 -8.44
C LEU A 55 7.46 7.10 -9.46
N GLY A 56 8.49 7.17 -10.30
CA GLY A 56 8.68 6.35 -11.51
C GLY A 56 8.92 4.85 -11.29
N GLY A 57 8.47 4.26 -10.19
CA GLY A 57 8.69 2.85 -9.88
C GLY A 57 8.13 2.38 -8.54
N ALA A 58 7.19 3.13 -7.95
CA ALA A 58 6.66 2.83 -6.63
C ALA A 58 5.67 1.66 -6.68
N PHE A 59 6.14 0.45 -6.36
CA PHE A 59 5.24 -0.69 -6.18
C PHE A 59 4.35 -0.46 -4.95
N PRO A 60 3.04 -0.75 -5.02
CA PRO A 60 2.16 -0.61 -3.86
C PRO A 60 2.63 -1.45 -2.68
N VAL A 61 2.23 -1.06 -1.48
CA VAL A 61 2.38 -1.83 -0.26
C VAL A 61 1.09 -2.61 -0.02
N VAL A 62 1.21 -3.92 0.21
CA VAL A 62 0.14 -4.76 0.72
C VAL A 62 0.24 -4.79 2.24
N VAL A 63 -0.85 -4.48 2.92
CA VAL A 63 -0.94 -4.45 4.39
C VAL A 63 -1.96 -5.49 4.85
N ASP A 64 -1.51 -6.50 5.57
CA ASP A 64 -2.37 -7.53 6.14
C ASP A 64 -3.31 -6.95 7.21
N VAL A 65 -4.59 -7.25 7.13
CA VAL A 65 -5.62 -6.70 8.03
C VAL A 65 -5.54 -7.29 9.44
N GLU A 66 -5.06 -8.52 9.61
CA GLU A 66 -5.06 -9.13 10.95
C GLU A 66 -3.80 -8.75 11.74
N THR A 67 -2.68 -8.65 11.03
CA THR A 67 -1.34 -8.53 11.62
C THR A 67 -0.70 -7.16 11.41
N GLY A 68 -1.18 -6.36 10.45
CA GLY A 68 -0.52 -5.13 10.01
C GLY A 68 0.78 -5.37 9.24
N ALA A 69 1.10 -6.63 8.90
CA ALA A 69 2.32 -6.96 8.19
C ALA A 69 2.33 -6.31 6.80
N CYS A 70 3.41 -5.59 6.51
CA CYS A 70 3.57 -4.83 5.27
C CYS A 70 4.59 -5.50 4.34
N ARG A 71 4.30 -5.52 3.05
CA ARG A 71 5.26 -5.86 2.00
C ARG A 71 5.02 -5.04 0.74
N PHE A 72 6.06 -4.85 -0.06
CA PHE A 72 5.85 -4.38 -1.43
C PHE A 72 5.19 -5.47 -2.27
N VAL A 73 4.41 -5.05 -3.25
CA VAL A 73 3.99 -5.89 -4.37
C VAL A 73 5.23 -6.29 -5.17
N ASP A 74 5.36 -7.56 -5.49
CA ASP A 74 6.47 -8.16 -6.23
C ASP A 74 6.34 -7.90 -7.73
N GLY A 75 6.57 -6.65 -8.09
CA GLY A 75 6.61 -6.24 -9.49
C GLY A 75 5.23 -5.97 -10.12
N ILE A 76 5.26 -5.70 -11.42
CA ILE A 76 4.07 -5.30 -12.17
C ILE A 76 3.12 -6.47 -12.47
N ALA A 77 3.62 -7.71 -12.43
CA ALA A 77 2.83 -8.91 -12.68
C ALA A 77 1.83 -9.13 -11.53
N GLU A 78 2.32 -9.17 -10.29
CA GLU A 78 1.47 -9.27 -9.12
C GLU A 78 0.48 -8.09 -9.08
N TYR A 79 0.94 -6.85 -9.30
CA TYR A 79 0.04 -5.70 -9.32
C TYR A 79 -1.12 -5.83 -10.33
N ARG A 80 -0.85 -6.37 -11.52
CA ARG A 80 -1.88 -6.59 -12.55
C ARG A 80 -2.85 -7.69 -12.13
N GLU A 81 -2.37 -8.76 -11.51
CA GLU A 81 -3.24 -9.82 -11.00
C GLU A 81 -4.17 -9.27 -9.90
N LEU A 82 -3.61 -8.49 -8.96
CA LEU A 82 -4.37 -7.83 -7.89
C LEU A 82 -5.45 -6.90 -8.45
N LYS A 83 -5.08 -6.06 -9.42
CA LYS A 83 -6.00 -5.12 -10.08
C LYS A 83 -7.06 -5.80 -10.95
N ASN A 84 -6.77 -6.96 -11.51
CA ASN A 84 -7.75 -7.70 -12.32
C ASN A 84 -8.78 -8.42 -11.45
N ARG A 85 -8.35 -8.98 -10.31
CA ARG A 85 -9.23 -9.62 -9.33
C ARG A 85 -10.24 -8.65 -8.73
N SER A 86 -9.90 -7.38 -8.64
CA SER A 86 -10.75 -6.38 -8.02
C SER A 86 -11.85 -5.81 -8.91
N ARG A 87 -11.84 -6.15 -10.21
CA ARG A 87 -12.86 -5.76 -11.19
C ARG A 87 -13.85 -6.88 -11.53
N SER A 88 -13.69 -8.05 -10.91
CA SER A 88 -14.56 -9.23 -11.06
C SER A 88 -15.50 -9.33 -9.86
#